data_AF-A0A6L7IS29-F1
#
_entry.id   AF-A0A6L7IS29-F1
#
_cell.length_a   1.000
_cell.length_b   1.000
_cell.length_c   1.000
_cell.angle_alpha   90.00
_cell.angle_beta   90.00
_cell.angle_gamma   90.00
#
_symmetry.space_group_name_H-M   'P 1'
#
loop_
_entity.id
_entity.type
_entity.pdbx_description
1 polymer ?
#
loop_
_entity_poly.entity_id
_entity_poly.type
_entity_poly.pdbx_seq_one_letter_code
_entity_poly.pdbx_strand_id
1 'polypeptide(L)'
;MLEKSGVTVVDHVMIVDVVERDGACVGAVGLHFKSGTMLSFAAKAVVLATGNGVTKSSGYPLGADTFDGIWMGYQHGLPITGVEFEDFHMTTRFAAGNIQMDNSWPYLENIWLTGGTVDAEHMMKKPGVQERTSSFLEGFKRSDTTELEDIAGAACSSAVTKGNADDPRKGKWTSPIPKGNTYGAAPGMCVHTAAGIWCGVDNTDCSTGIPGLYAAGDGTNGCYVGGPNYGAQRGSTSSFMTVQGEHAGAAAAAYADTVGEVALPADKVAEISDEVLAPLSRETGYDPTWVRDTLHGIMAPGWVTIAKNEASLQAAKTQIVQLRELTSGKMMAQNPHDLRLVQEVEHQLLACELKINAGLERKESRGYHYRTDYPFKDDANFLHYLVQTKGDDGEPVFGTVELPSRWVGDVSASYVERYPSLSTPEEVAKYGEKN
;
A
#
# COMPACT_ATOMS: atom_id res chain seq x y z
N MET A 1 -7.32 15.34 21.52
CA MET A 1 -8.64 15.66 20.93
C MET A 1 -9.63 14.58 21.31
N LEU A 2 -9.40 13.33 20.90
CA LEU A 2 -10.18 12.13 21.23
C LEU A 2 -10.59 12.03 22.71
N GLU A 3 -9.64 12.11 23.65
CA GLU A 3 -9.92 12.08 25.11
C GLU A 3 -10.91 13.16 25.56
N LYS A 4 -10.85 14.37 24.97
CA LYS A 4 -11.77 15.48 25.29
C LYS A 4 -13.17 15.26 24.73
N SER A 5 -13.31 14.36 23.76
CA SER A 5 -14.58 13.89 23.19
C SER A 5 -15.11 12.64 23.89
N GLY A 6 -14.46 12.17 24.96
CA GLY A 6 -14.87 10.94 25.68
C GLY A 6 -14.57 9.63 24.94
N VAL A 7 -13.76 9.67 23.88
CA VAL A 7 -13.38 8.46 23.13
C VAL A 7 -12.36 7.65 23.94
N THR A 8 -12.70 6.41 24.25
CA THR A 8 -11.77 5.43 24.83
C THR A 8 -10.72 5.04 23.80
N VAL A 9 -9.44 5.21 24.13
CA VAL A 9 -8.31 4.75 23.31
C VAL A 9 -7.68 3.56 24.00
N VAL A 10 -7.51 2.46 23.26
CA VAL A 10 -6.75 1.27 23.70
C VAL A 10 -5.56 1.16 22.76
N ASP A 11 -4.37 1.48 23.26
CA ASP A 11 -3.14 1.53 22.47
C ASP A 11 -2.35 0.22 22.53
N HIS A 12 -1.33 0.08 21.66
CA HIS A 12 -0.49 -1.12 21.54
C HIS A 12 -1.26 -2.44 21.30
N VAL A 13 -2.44 -2.35 20.68
CA VAL A 13 -3.22 -3.49 20.20
C VAL A 13 -3.10 -3.57 18.68
N MET A 14 -2.57 -4.67 18.17
CA MET A 14 -2.70 -5.02 16.76
C MET A 14 -4.05 -5.73 16.59
N ILE A 15 -4.98 -5.16 15.82
CA ILE A 15 -6.16 -5.90 15.39
C ILE A 15 -5.69 -6.96 14.40
N VAL A 16 -6.01 -8.22 14.69
CA VAL A 16 -5.60 -9.37 13.88
C VAL A 16 -6.71 -9.82 12.94
N ASP A 17 -7.97 -9.67 13.39
CA ASP A 17 -9.13 -9.93 12.54
C ASP A 17 -10.40 -9.21 13.03
N VAL A 18 -11.36 -9.02 12.13
CA VAL A 18 -12.75 -8.69 12.45
C VAL A 18 -13.55 -9.98 12.68
N VAL A 19 -14.62 -9.89 13.47
CA VAL A 19 -15.45 -11.05 13.82
C VAL A 19 -16.83 -10.88 13.19
N GLU A 20 -17.20 -11.84 12.36
CA GLU A 20 -18.53 -11.93 11.77
C GLU A 20 -19.45 -12.89 12.52
N ARG A 21 -20.75 -12.60 12.40
CA ARG A 21 -21.84 -13.47 12.83
C ARG A 21 -23.05 -13.23 11.93
N ASP A 22 -23.67 -14.31 11.46
CA ASP A 22 -24.90 -14.26 10.66
C ASP A 22 -24.77 -13.32 9.41
N GLY A 23 -23.56 -13.20 8.86
CA GLY A 23 -23.21 -12.34 7.71
C GLY A 23 -23.03 -10.85 8.02
N ALA A 24 -22.87 -10.47 9.29
CA ALA A 24 -22.61 -9.11 9.73
C ALA A 24 -21.39 -9.04 10.65
N CYS A 25 -20.63 -7.94 10.60
CA CYS A 25 -19.54 -7.68 11.53
C CYS A 25 -20.11 -7.31 12.91
N VAL A 26 -19.63 -8.00 13.96
CA VAL A 26 -20.06 -7.83 15.35
C VAL A 26 -18.93 -7.41 16.29
N GLY A 27 -17.75 -7.12 15.73
CA GLY A 27 -16.60 -6.63 16.48
C GLY A 27 -15.26 -7.06 15.89
N ALA A 28 -14.21 -7.05 16.73
CA ALA A 28 -12.85 -7.40 16.33
C ALA A 28 -12.06 -8.07 17.47
N VAL A 29 -10.98 -8.77 17.11
CA VAL A 29 -10.01 -9.37 18.03
C VAL A 29 -8.63 -8.78 17.76
N GLY A 30 -7.82 -8.60 18.81
CA GLY A 30 -6.49 -8.03 18.69
C GLY A 30 -5.51 -8.49 19.76
N LEU A 31 -4.23 -8.47 19.42
CA LEU A 31 -3.11 -8.79 20.31
C LEU A 31 -2.56 -7.50 20.92
N HIS A 32 -2.66 -7.36 22.25
CA HIS A 32 -1.92 -6.32 22.97
C HIS A 32 -0.44 -6.71 23.08
N PHE A 33 0.35 -6.31 22.07
CA PHE A 33 1.70 -6.82 21.82
C PHE A 33 2.75 -6.44 22.87
N LYS A 34 2.40 -5.60 23.85
CA LYS A 34 3.25 -5.34 25.03
C LYS A 34 3.06 -6.34 26.17
N SER A 35 1.88 -6.98 26.29
CA SER A 35 1.62 -7.97 27.35
C SER A 35 1.39 -9.39 26.83
N GLY A 36 1.16 -9.56 25.52
CA GLY A 36 0.74 -10.84 24.94
C GLY A 36 -0.71 -11.20 25.22
N THR A 37 -1.53 -10.24 25.66
CA THR A 37 -2.94 -10.47 25.98
C THR A 37 -3.79 -10.32 24.73
N MET A 38 -4.57 -11.36 24.41
CA MET A 38 -5.65 -11.24 23.43
C MET A 38 -6.79 -10.41 24.01
N LEU A 39 -7.22 -9.40 23.27
CA LEU A 39 -8.34 -8.52 23.57
C LEU A 39 -9.42 -8.72 22.51
N SER A 40 -10.68 -8.62 22.94
CA SER A 40 -11.83 -8.74 22.05
C SER A 40 -12.79 -7.58 22.29
N PHE A 41 -13.33 -7.04 21.20
CA PHE A 41 -14.11 -5.81 21.19
C PHE A 41 -15.45 -6.08 20.50
N ALA A 42 -16.51 -6.29 21.28
CA ALA A 42 -17.86 -6.37 20.74
C ALA A 42 -18.31 -4.97 20.30
N ALA A 43 -18.67 -4.81 19.02
CA ALA A 43 -19.02 -3.51 18.46
C ALA A 43 -20.10 -3.68 17.38
N LYS A 44 -21.15 -2.85 17.43
CA LYS A 44 -22.23 -2.88 16.42
C LYS A 44 -21.75 -2.43 15.03
N ALA A 45 -20.66 -1.67 14.97
CA ALA A 45 -20.02 -1.25 13.74
C ALA A 45 -18.50 -1.15 13.97
N VAL A 46 -17.72 -1.49 12.96
CA VAL A 46 -16.25 -1.45 12.95
C VAL A 46 -15.81 -0.65 11.73
N VAL A 47 -14.92 0.34 11.95
CA VAL A 47 -14.29 1.13 10.89
C VAL A 47 -12.81 0.77 10.84
N LEU A 48 -12.39 0.09 9.77
CA LEU A 48 -10.99 -0.17 9.49
C LEU A 48 -10.34 1.11 8.95
N ALA A 49 -9.30 1.58 9.66
CA ALA A 49 -8.49 2.74 9.28
C ALA A 49 -7.00 2.43 9.49
N THR A 50 -6.57 1.27 9.00
CA THR A 50 -5.29 0.62 9.33
C THR A 50 -4.09 1.14 8.54
N GLY A 51 -4.30 1.98 7.52
CA GLY A 51 -3.26 2.31 6.55
C GLY A 51 -3.16 1.27 5.43
N ASN A 52 -2.10 1.37 4.63
CA ASN A 52 -1.65 0.32 3.71
C ASN A 52 -0.50 -0.50 4.34
N GLY A 53 0.31 -1.15 3.51
CA GLY A 53 1.66 -1.52 3.90
C GLY A 53 2.72 -1.07 2.90
N VAL A 54 3.97 -1.39 3.23
CA VAL A 54 5.16 -1.07 2.42
C VAL A 54 6.27 -2.09 2.67
N THR A 55 7.06 -2.38 1.63
CA THR A 55 8.29 -3.18 1.73
C THR A 55 9.53 -2.28 1.80
N LYS A 56 10.57 -2.69 2.55
CA LYS A 56 11.82 -1.91 2.71
C LYS A 56 13.03 -2.78 2.51
N SER A 57 14.03 -2.32 1.76
CA SER A 57 15.32 -3.01 1.68
C SER A 57 15.85 -3.37 3.08
N SER A 58 16.59 -4.47 3.19
CA SER A 58 17.10 -4.94 4.48
C SER A 58 17.93 -3.85 5.18
N GLY A 59 17.74 -3.69 6.49
CA GLY A 59 18.43 -2.67 7.31
C GLY A 59 17.67 -1.36 7.51
N TYR A 60 16.46 -1.18 6.96
CA TYR A 60 15.62 0.00 7.21
C TYR A 60 14.37 -0.35 8.03
N PRO A 61 14.07 0.38 9.12
CA PRO A 61 12.90 0.09 9.94
C PRO A 61 11.60 0.41 9.18
N LEU A 62 10.66 -0.53 9.19
CA LEU A 62 9.26 -0.25 8.89
C LEU A 62 8.59 0.48 10.06
N GLY A 63 7.53 1.23 9.74
CA GLY A 63 6.56 1.71 10.72
C GLY A 63 5.52 0.63 11.03
N ALA A 64 4.28 1.05 11.28
CA ALA A 64 3.14 0.16 11.46
C ALA A 64 2.36 -0.10 10.15
N ASP A 65 3.04 0.00 9.00
CA ASP A 65 2.44 -0.10 7.67
C ASP A 65 2.63 -1.54 7.13
N THR A 66 1.73 -2.45 7.48
CA THR A 66 1.90 -3.91 7.30
C THR A 66 0.81 -4.61 6.49
N PHE A 67 -0.06 -3.84 5.81
CA PHE A 67 -1.17 -4.33 4.97
C PHE A 67 -2.32 -5.01 5.74
N ASP A 68 -2.44 -4.82 7.06
CA ASP A 68 -3.43 -5.48 7.93
C ASP A 68 -4.87 -5.36 7.42
N GLY A 69 -5.26 -4.19 6.91
CA GLY A 69 -6.60 -3.97 6.33
C GLY A 69 -6.85 -4.72 5.02
N ILE A 70 -5.80 -4.95 4.21
CA ILE A 70 -5.89 -5.79 3.01
C ILE A 70 -6.00 -7.26 3.39
N TRP A 71 -5.24 -7.71 4.40
CA TRP A 71 -5.36 -9.06 4.94
C TRP A 71 -6.77 -9.33 5.46
N MET A 72 -7.26 -8.53 6.41
CA MET A 72 -8.62 -8.67 6.95
C MET A 72 -9.67 -8.62 5.83
N GLY A 73 -9.56 -7.66 4.91
CA GLY A 73 -10.47 -7.57 3.76
C GLY A 73 -10.52 -8.86 2.94
N TYR A 74 -9.36 -9.36 2.51
CA TYR A 74 -9.25 -10.58 1.71
C TYR A 74 -9.75 -11.81 2.46
N GLN A 75 -9.46 -11.93 3.76
CA GLN A 75 -9.85 -13.08 4.58
C GLN A 75 -11.38 -13.21 4.71
N HIS A 76 -12.11 -12.09 4.76
CA HIS A 76 -13.59 -12.03 4.72
C HIS A 76 -14.16 -11.91 3.30
N GLY A 77 -13.38 -12.27 2.28
CA GLY A 77 -13.84 -12.36 0.88
C GLY A 77 -14.09 -11.02 0.19
N LEU A 78 -13.68 -9.90 0.78
CA LEU A 78 -13.87 -8.58 0.19
C LEU A 78 -12.94 -8.36 -1.01
N PRO A 79 -13.40 -7.65 -2.06
CA PRO A 79 -12.59 -7.32 -3.22
C PRO A 79 -11.45 -6.36 -2.86
N ILE A 80 -10.20 -6.79 -3.10
CA ILE A 80 -8.99 -5.98 -2.95
C ILE A 80 -8.60 -5.41 -4.32
N THR A 81 -8.41 -4.09 -4.41
CA THR A 81 -8.08 -3.39 -5.67
C THR A 81 -6.75 -2.64 -5.58
N GLY A 82 -6.24 -2.21 -6.75
CA GLY A 82 -5.24 -1.14 -6.90
C GLY A 82 -3.83 -1.43 -6.38
N VAL A 83 -3.59 -2.62 -5.86
CA VAL A 83 -2.30 -3.06 -5.29
C VAL A 83 -1.15 -3.10 -6.30
N GLU A 84 -1.44 -3.05 -7.60
CA GLU A 84 -0.43 -2.97 -8.68
C GLU A 84 0.17 -1.58 -8.88
N PHE A 85 -0.51 -0.54 -8.37
CA PHE A 85 -0.06 0.85 -8.38
C PHE A 85 0.75 1.14 -7.11
N GLU A 86 2.01 1.50 -7.26
CA GLU A 86 2.95 1.61 -6.14
C GLU A 86 3.47 3.03 -6.01
N ASP A 87 3.51 3.59 -4.79
CA ASP A 87 4.05 4.92 -4.55
C ASP A 87 5.58 4.88 -4.36
N PHE A 88 6.24 5.93 -4.84
CA PHE A 88 7.69 6.09 -4.83
C PHE A 88 8.05 7.54 -4.47
N HIS A 89 7.76 7.93 -3.22
CA HIS A 89 8.24 9.21 -2.69
C HIS A 89 9.74 9.13 -2.39
N MET A 90 10.44 10.23 -2.64
CA MET A 90 11.83 10.38 -2.22
C MET A 90 11.96 10.16 -0.71
N THR A 91 12.87 9.28 -0.33
CA THR A 91 13.34 9.09 1.05
C THR A 91 14.50 10.07 1.31
N THR A 92 15.36 9.82 2.32
CA THR A 92 16.51 10.69 2.60
C THR A 92 17.77 10.25 1.85
N ARG A 93 18.48 11.20 1.23
CA ARG A 93 19.67 11.11 0.33
C ARG A 93 20.84 10.15 0.71
N PHE A 94 20.83 9.54 1.89
CA PHE A 94 22.00 8.96 2.57
C PHE A 94 22.02 7.42 2.65
N ALA A 95 21.27 6.74 1.78
CA ALA A 95 21.02 5.31 1.87
C ALA A 95 21.21 4.60 0.53
N ALA A 96 21.97 3.50 0.51
CA ALA A 96 22.34 2.81 -0.73
C ALA A 96 21.13 2.24 -1.51
N GLY A 97 20.07 1.82 -0.80
CA GLY A 97 18.80 1.41 -1.41
C GLY A 97 17.99 2.58 -1.97
N ASN A 98 18.17 3.79 -1.43
CA ASN A 98 17.46 4.98 -1.89
C ASN A 98 18.01 5.57 -3.20
N ILE A 99 19.11 5.05 -3.75
CA ILE A 99 19.65 5.49 -5.04
C ILE A 99 18.59 5.33 -6.16
N GLN A 100 17.72 4.31 -6.06
CA GLN A 100 16.57 4.08 -6.95
C GLN A 100 15.28 4.83 -6.54
N MET A 101 15.29 5.63 -5.47
CA MET A 101 14.10 6.29 -4.86
C MET A 101 14.25 7.81 -4.72
N ASP A 102 15.35 8.30 -4.15
CA ASP A 102 15.62 9.73 -3.90
C ASP A 102 15.63 10.57 -5.18
N ASN A 103 15.98 9.94 -6.29
CA ASN A 103 16.16 10.59 -7.59
C ASN A 103 15.17 10.07 -8.64
N SER A 104 14.45 8.99 -8.34
CA SER A 104 13.58 8.37 -9.32
C SER A 104 12.32 9.18 -9.57
N TRP A 105 11.86 10.04 -8.66
CA TRP A 105 10.71 10.92 -8.92
C TRP A 105 10.82 11.69 -10.27
N PRO A 106 11.92 12.42 -10.58
CA PRO A 106 12.20 12.93 -11.92
C PRO A 106 12.14 11.91 -13.08
N TYR A 107 12.62 10.69 -12.88
CA TYR A 107 12.62 9.61 -13.88
C TYR A 107 11.22 8.98 -14.06
N LEU A 108 10.45 8.92 -12.98
CA LEU A 108 9.16 8.28 -12.83
C LEU A 108 8.02 9.18 -13.31
N GLU A 109 8.07 10.49 -13.06
CA GLU A 109 7.18 11.46 -13.72
C GLU A 109 7.24 11.34 -15.25
N ASN A 110 8.40 10.97 -15.83
CA ASN A 110 8.54 10.71 -17.26
C ASN A 110 7.89 9.40 -17.72
N ILE A 111 7.62 8.46 -16.80
CA ILE A 111 6.96 7.19 -17.10
C ILE A 111 5.45 7.35 -16.92
N TRP A 112 5.05 7.86 -15.75
CA TRP A 112 3.66 7.88 -15.27
C TRP A 112 2.77 8.84 -16.05
N LEU A 113 3.30 10.02 -16.39
CA LEU A 113 2.56 11.04 -17.12
C LEU A 113 2.64 10.87 -18.65
N THR A 114 3.61 10.10 -19.18
CA THR A 114 3.77 9.96 -20.64
C THR A 114 3.43 8.59 -21.20
N GLY A 115 3.68 7.47 -20.51
CA GLY A 115 3.75 6.17 -21.17
C GLY A 115 4.78 6.15 -22.32
N GLY A 116 4.80 5.05 -23.07
CA GLY A 116 5.74 4.81 -24.16
C GLY A 116 7.09 4.24 -23.70
N THR A 117 7.98 3.99 -24.67
CA THR A 117 9.25 3.29 -24.43
C THR A 117 10.31 4.19 -23.82
N VAL A 118 10.84 3.80 -22.65
CA VAL A 118 11.99 4.45 -22.01
C VAL A 118 13.29 3.74 -22.42
N ASP A 119 13.96 4.28 -23.44
CA ASP A 119 15.34 3.93 -23.79
C ASP A 119 16.23 5.18 -23.93
N ALA A 120 17.54 4.97 -24.05
CA ALA A 120 18.53 6.05 -24.13
C ALA A 120 18.34 6.99 -25.34
N GLU A 121 17.70 6.52 -26.43
CA GLU A 121 17.44 7.33 -27.62
C GLU A 121 16.23 8.23 -27.42
N HIS A 122 15.14 7.70 -26.84
CA HIS A 122 13.91 8.46 -26.57
C HIS A 122 14.09 9.49 -25.44
N MET A 123 14.85 9.14 -24.39
CA MET A 123 15.14 10.04 -23.25
C MET A 123 15.85 11.33 -23.67
N MET A 124 16.63 11.29 -24.76
CA MET A 124 17.36 12.44 -25.31
C MET A 124 16.51 13.34 -26.24
N LYS A 125 15.32 12.90 -26.67
CA LYS A 125 14.46 13.62 -27.63
C LYS A 125 13.38 14.47 -26.99
N LYS A 126 13.02 14.22 -25.72
CA LYS A 126 11.96 14.94 -24.99
C LYS A 126 12.61 15.91 -23.98
N PRO A 127 12.59 17.26 -24.18
CA PRO A 127 13.40 18.19 -23.38
C PRO A 127 13.20 18.11 -21.86
N GLY A 128 11.95 18.02 -21.39
CA GLY A 128 11.66 17.87 -19.96
C GLY A 128 12.10 16.51 -19.39
N VAL A 129 12.11 15.46 -20.22
CA VAL A 129 12.64 14.14 -19.86
C VAL A 129 14.17 14.21 -19.72
N GLN A 130 14.86 14.90 -20.63
CA GLN A 130 16.30 15.08 -20.60
C GLN A 130 16.76 15.88 -19.36
N GLU A 131 16.07 16.96 -19.01
CA GLU A 131 16.33 17.77 -17.80
C GLU A 131 16.14 16.95 -16.51
N ARG A 132 15.04 16.20 -16.42
CA ARG A 132 14.74 15.34 -15.28
C ARG A 132 15.64 14.09 -15.19
N THR A 133 16.05 13.52 -16.33
CA THR A 133 17.02 12.41 -16.39
C THR A 133 18.42 12.88 -16.00
N SER A 134 18.82 14.08 -16.42
CA SER A 134 20.06 14.70 -15.95
C SER A 134 20.01 14.93 -14.44
N SER A 135 18.87 15.35 -13.90
CA SER A 135 18.65 15.45 -12.45
C SER A 135 18.76 14.10 -11.75
N PHE A 136 18.20 13.03 -12.32
CA PHE A 136 18.35 11.65 -11.81
C PHE A 136 19.83 11.22 -11.75
N LEU A 137 20.55 11.35 -12.87
CA LEU A 137 21.94 10.92 -13.02
C LEU A 137 22.94 11.76 -12.18
N GLU A 138 22.73 13.07 -12.04
CA GLU A 138 23.51 13.91 -11.13
C GLU A 138 23.24 13.57 -9.66
N GLY A 139 22.05 13.04 -9.34
CA GLY A 139 21.71 12.52 -8.03
C GLY A 139 22.63 11.38 -7.55
N PHE A 140 23.00 10.45 -8.44
CA PHE A 140 23.95 9.37 -8.13
C PHE A 140 25.31 9.91 -7.66
N LYS A 141 25.81 10.96 -8.32
CA LYS A 141 27.11 11.59 -8.01
C LYS A 141 27.12 12.30 -6.65
N ARG A 142 25.93 12.54 -6.08
CA ARG A 142 25.71 13.28 -4.84
C ARG A 142 25.42 12.38 -3.62
N SER A 143 25.49 11.05 -3.76
CA SER A 143 25.18 10.09 -2.69
C SER A 143 26.39 9.22 -2.32
N ASP A 144 27.57 9.82 -2.21
CA ASP A 144 28.84 9.13 -1.88
C ASP A 144 29.06 8.87 -0.37
N THR A 145 28.02 9.02 0.44
CA THR A 145 28.01 8.86 1.92
C THR A 145 28.93 9.82 2.71
N THR A 146 29.68 10.73 2.07
CA THR A 146 30.64 11.60 2.78
C THR A 146 30.01 12.66 3.67
N GLU A 147 28.79 13.13 3.37
CA GLU A 147 28.08 14.18 4.13
C GLU A 147 27.19 13.64 5.28
N LEU A 148 27.31 12.36 5.66
CA LEU A 148 26.43 11.70 6.65
C LEU A 148 26.46 12.33 8.05
N GLU A 149 27.58 12.91 8.47
CA GLU A 149 27.73 13.55 9.79
C GLU A 149 27.25 15.02 9.80
N ASP A 150 27.43 15.74 8.69
CA ASP A 150 27.24 17.20 8.62
C ASP A 150 25.74 17.61 8.47
N ILE A 151 24.90 16.69 7.97
CA ILE A 151 23.50 16.99 7.63
C ILE A 151 22.50 16.63 8.75
N ALA A 152 22.99 16.20 9.92
CA ALA A 152 22.19 15.94 11.13
C ALA A 152 21.37 17.15 11.65
N GLY A 153 21.53 18.34 11.05
CA GLY A 153 20.75 19.54 11.32
C GLY A 153 19.79 20.04 10.23
N ALA A 154 19.77 19.46 9.01
CA ALA A 154 19.13 20.13 7.85
C ALA A 154 17.90 19.43 7.21
N ALA A 155 17.52 18.22 7.63
CA ALA A 155 16.45 17.44 6.99
C ALA A 155 15.02 17.80 7.50
N CYS A 156 14.49 18.98 7.14
CA CYS A 156 13.09 19.34 7.36
C CYS A 156 12.46 20.14 6.20
N SER A 157 12.53 19.60 4.98
CA SER A 157 12.03 20.22 3.74
C SER A 157 10.52 20.05 3.53
N SER A 158 9.71 20.41 4.52
CA SER A 158 8.26 20.65 4.36
C SER A 158 7.65 21.50 5.47
N ALA A 159 8.20 21.45 6.68
CA ALA A 159 7.87 22.39 7.76
C ALA A 159 8.97 23.45 7.90
N VAL A 160 8.83 24.59 7.21
CA VAL A 160 9.72 25.75 7.44
C VAL A 160 9.57 26.19 8.89
N THR A 161 10.60 25.96 9.69
CA THR A 161 10.69 26.34 11.11
C THR A 161 10.90 27.86 11.24
N LYS A 162 9.90 28.63 10.84
CA LYS A 162 9.90 30.10 10.92
C LYS A 162 9.91 30.57 12.38
N GLY A 163 11.11 30.72 12.94
CA GLY A 163 11.47 31.70 13.98
C GLY A 163 10.81 31.60 15.36
N ASN A 164 9.72 30.85 15.54
CA ASN A 164 9.00 30.81 16.82
C ASN A 164 9.83 30.06 17.87
N ALA A 165 10.19 30.73 18.97
CA ALA A 165 10.93 30.14 20.07
C ALA A 165 10.13 29.01 20.75
N ASP A 166 8.81 29.19 20.86
CA ASP A 166 7.88 28.36 21.63
C ASP A 166 7.20 27.25 20.79
N ASP A 167 7.79 26.87 19.66
CA ASP A 167 7.26 25.79 18.82
C ASP A 167 7.34 24.43 19.57
N PRO A 168 6.20 23.78 19.89
CA PRO A 168 6.18 22.57 20.71
C PRO A 168 6.83 21.35 20.02
N ARG A 169 7.18 21.45 18.73
CA ARG A 169 8.00 20.46 18.02
C ARG A 169 9.48 20.51 18.42
N LYS A 170 9.91 21.55 19.15
CA LYS A 170 11.27 21.68 19.71
C LYS A 170 11.38 20.92 21.03
N GLY A 171 11.48 19.59 20.98
CA GLY A 171 11.57 18.76 22.18
C GLY A 171 12.18 17.38 21.96
N LYS A 172 12.63 16.74 23.05
CA LYS A 172 13.33 15.43 23.07
C LYS A 172 12.46 14.21 22.76
N TRP A 173 11.53 14.28 21.80
CA TRP A 173 10.83 13.11 21.25
C TRP A 173 11.67 12.37 20.20
N THR A 174 12.99 12.35 20.41
CA THR A 174 13.93 11.66 19.53
C THR A 174 13.89 10.16 19.84
N SER A 175 13.15 9.44 19.01
CA SER A 175 13.42 8.02 18.73
C SER A 175 14.93 7.82 18.50
N PRO A 176 15.54 6.68 18.89
CA PRO A 176 16.95 6.40 18.62
C PRO A 176 17.27 6.18 17.13
N ILE A 177 16.26 6.24 16.25
CA ILE A 177 16.39 6.26 14.79
C ILE A 177 17.17 7.53 14.35
N PRO A 178 18.01 7.46 13.29
CA PRO A 178 18.73 8.63 12.77
C PRO A 178 17.85 9.87 12.61
N LYS A 179 18.39 11.05 12.97
CA LYS A 179 17.66 12.33 13.09
C LYS A 179 17.07 12.90 11.80
N GLY A 180 17.24 12.24 10.66
CA GLY A 180 16.49 12.54 9.45
C GLY A 180 15.12 11.90 9.53
N ASN A 181 14.06 12.67 9.26
CA ASN A 181 12.77 12.09 8.95
C ASN A 181 12.94 11.07 7.81
N THR A 182 12.80 9.76 8.08
CA THR A 182 12.58 8.74 7.04
C THR A 182 11.15 8.85 6.51
N TYR A 183 10.76 10.07 6.13
CA TYR A 183 9.60 10.35 5.30
C TYR A 183 9.97 9.99 3.87
N GLY A 184 9.15 9.15 3.27
CA GLY A 184 9.31 8.62 1.92
C GLY A 184 8.74 7.21 1.90
N ALA A 185 7.77 7.01 1.02
CA ALA A 185 7.31 5.69 0.62
C ALA A 185 8.52 4.89 0.12
N ALA A 186 8.86 3.86 0.87
CA ALA A 186 9.84 2.89 0.44
C ALA A 186 9.29 2.04 -0.73
N PRO A 187 10.14 1.40 -1.54
CA PRO A 187 9.71 0.70 -2.75
C PRO A 187 8.61 -0.31 -2.42
N GLY A 188 7.45 -0.09 -3.03
CA GLY A 188 6.28 -0.94 -2.85
C GLY A 188 5.38 -0.61 -1.67
N MET A 189 5.33 0.66 -1.24
CA MET A 189 4.07 1.22 -0.73
C MET A 189 3.05 1.20 -1.89
N CYS A 190 1.78 0.96 -1.64
CA CYS A 190 0.77 1.17 -2.68
C CYS A 190 0.49 2.67 -2.86
N VAL A 191 0.04 3.09 -4.05
CA VAL A 191 -0.37 4.49 -4.29
C VAL A 191 -1.39 4.91 -3.24
N HIS A 192 -1.13 6.06 -2.61
CA HIS A 192 -2.03 6.60 -1.59
C HIS A 192 -3.47 6.66 -2.11
N THR A 193 -4.40 6.19 -1.28
CA THR A 193 -5.84 6.06 -1.58
C THR A 193 -6.24 5.14 -2.75
N ALA A 194 -5.31 4.55 -3.53
CA ALA A 194 -5.66 3.73 -4.70
C ALA A 194 -5.90 2.25 -4.40
N ALA A 195 -5.20 1.70 -3.40
CA ALA A 195 -5.27 0.28 -3.04
C ALA A 195 -6.03 0.03 -1.74
N GLY A 196 -6.56 -1.17 -1.58
CA GLY A 196 -7.29 -1.60 -0.37
C GLY A 196 -8.61 -2.31 -0.70
N ILE A 197 -9.49 -2.37 0.29
CA ILE A 197 -10.86 -2.87 0.17
C ILE A 197 -11.66 -1.95 -0.75
N TRP A 198 -12.28 -2.52 -1.77
CA TRP A 198 -13.18 -1.79 -2.65
C TRP A 198 -14.59 -1.66 -2.04
N CYS A 199 -15.06 -0.42 -1.88
CA CYS A 199 -16.30 -0.09 -1.15
C CYS A 199 -17.46 0.41 -2.05
N GLY A 200 -17.27 0.44 -3.37
CA GLY A 200 -18.05 1.21 -4.35
C GLY A 200 -17.08 1.85 -5.36
N VAL A 201 -17.44 2.33 -6.55
CA VAL A 201 -18.71 2.83 -7.12
C VAL A 201 -19.24 4.12 -6.48
N ASP A 202 -20.55 4.31 -6.39
CA ASP A 202 -21.14 5.57 -5.91
C ASP A 202 -21.40 5.60 -4.40
N ASN A 203 -20.70 4.73 -3.67
CA ASN A 203 -20.87 4.59 -2.23
C ASN A 203 -19.89 5.49 -1.46
N THR A 204 -20.39 6.65 -1.03
CA THR A 204 -19.61 7.60 -0.23
C THR A 204 -19.59 7.29 1.25
N ASP A 205 -20.31 6.25 1.72
CA ASP A 205 -20.44 5.91 3.15
C ASP A 205 -19.31 5.02 3.69
N CYS A 206 -18.42 4.56 2.81
CA CYS A 206 -17.27 3.71 3.12
C CYS A 206 -17.61 2.28 3.65
N SER A 207 -18.85 1.82 3.51
CA SER A 207 -19.24 0.43 3.77
C SER A 207 -18.56 -0.54 2.82
N THR A 208 -18.11 -1.68 3.35
CA THR A 208 -17.49 -2.75 2.56
C THR A 208 -18.50 -3.65 1.86
N GLY A 209 -19.79 -3.48 2.16
CA GLY A 209 -20.86 -4.39 1.76
C GLY A 209 -21.21 -5.45 2.81
N ILE A 210 -20.32 -5.71 3.78
CA ILE A 210 -20.65 -6.48 4.99
C ILE A 210 -21.34 -5.55 5.98
N PRO A 211 -22.59 -5.83 6.43
CA PRO A 211 -23.29 -5.02 7.42
C PRO A 211 -22.46 -4.81 8.69
N GLY A 212 -22.28 -3.55 9.08
CA GLY A 212 -21.47 -3.17 10.24
C GLY A 212 -19.97 -3.03 9.98
N LEU A 213 -19.46 -3.34 8.79
CA LEU A 213 -18.05 -3.16 8.45
C LEU A 213 -17.84 -2.02 7.44
N TYR A 214 -16.88 -1.16 7.77
CA TYR A 214 -16.50 0.01 6.99
C TYR A 214 -14.98 0.06 6.82
N ALA A 215 -14.49 0.61 5.72
CA ALA A 215 -13.08 0.81 5.46
C ALA A 215 -12.82 2.27 5.02
N ALA A 216 -11.90 2.95 5.69
CA ALA A 216 -11.66 4.38 5.49
C ALA A 216 -10.18 4.75 5.60
N GLY A 217 -9.80 5.79 4.87
CA GLY A 217 -8.46 6.33 4.88
C GLY A 217 -7.50 5.60 3.94
N ASP A 218 -6.24 5.98 4.07
CA ASP A 218 -5.19 5.63 3.12
C ASP A 218 -4.95 4.12 3.08
N GLY A 219 -5.08 3.51 1.90
CA GLY A 219 -4.70 2.13 1.68
C GLY A 219 -5.58 1.03 2.27
N THR A 220 -6.53 1.40 3.13
CA THR A 220 -7.56 0.49 3.63
C THR A 220 -8.80 0.52 2.73
N ASN A 221 -9.15 1.70 2.19
CA ASN A 221 -10.18 1.87 1.16
C ASN A 221 -9.50 2.12 -0.20
N GLY A 222 -9.68 1.20 -1.14
CA GLY A 222 -9.13 1.29 -2.51
C GLY A 222 -9.93 2.25 -3.38
N CYS A 223 -9.91 3.53 -3.02
CA CYS A 223 -10.91 4.50 -3.43
C CYS A 223 -10.53 5.35 -4.65
N TYR A 224 -11.52 5.51 -5.53
CA TYR A 224 -11.92 6.74 -6.24
C TYR A 224 -10.91 7.75 -6.81
N VAL A 225 -9.96 8.28 -6.02
CA VAL A 225 -9.34 9.59 -6.31
C VAL A 225 -7.86 9.54 -6.65
N GLY A 226 -7.09 8.61 -6.08
CA GLY A 226 -5.73 8.34 -6.58
C GLY A 226 -5.79 7.69 -7.97
N GLY A 227 -6.64 6.67 -8.11
CA GLY A 227 -6.66 5.84 -9.32
C GLY A 227 -5.26 5.30 -9.59
N PRO A 228 -4.71 5.44 -10.82
CA PRO A 228 -3.38 4.92 -11.13
C PRO A 228 -2.21 5.82 -10.68
N ASN A 229 -2.43 6.96 -10.01
CA ASN A 229 -1.36 7.93 -9.68
C ASN A 229 -1.51 8.51 -8.27
N TYR A 230 -0.47 9.17 -7.76
CA TYR A 230 -0.61 10.14 -6.66
C TYR A 230 -1.34 11.41 -7.16
N GLY A 231 -2.65 11.27 -7.42
CA GLY A 231 -3.43 12.08 -8.35
C GLY A 231 -3.92 13.44 -7.83
N ALA A 232 -3.72 13.75 -6.55
CA ALA A 232 -4.15 15.01 -5.96
C ALA A 232 -3.00 15.68 -5.20
N GLN A 233 -2.89 16.99 -5.41
CA GLN A 233 -2.05 18.00 -4.74
C GLN A 233 -1.39 17.57 -3.42
N ARG A 234 -0.10 17.91 -3.21
CA ARG A 234 0.64 17.67 -1.94
C ARG A 234 -0.22 17.97 -0.69
N GLY A 235 -0.48 16.94 0.12
CA GLY A 235 -1.32 17.01 1.32
C GLY A 235 -2.75 16.47 1.14
N SER A 236 -3.13 16.07 -0.08
CA SER A 236 -4.45 15.52 -0.40
C SER A 236 -4.81 14.26 0.39
N THR A 237 -3.87 13.34 0.63
CA THR A 237 -4.09 12.12 1.42
C THR A 237 -4.72 12.44 2.78
N SER A 238 -4.18 13.44 3.48
CA SER A 238 -4.71 13.88 4.78
C SER A 238 -6.12 14.48 4.67
N SER A 239 -6.42 15.17 3.56
CA SER A 239 -7.77 15.67 3.28
C SER A 239 -8.76 14.51 3.04
N PHE A 240 -8.40 13.52 2.22
CA PHE A 240 -9.24 12.35 1.96
C PHE A 240 -9.45 11.48 3.19
N MET A 241 -8.40 11.23 3.99
CA MET A 241 -8.54 10.52 5.27
C MET A 241 -9.51 11.22 6.21
N THR A 242 -9.52 12.56 6.23
CA THR A 242 -10.48 13.34 7.04
C THR A 242 -11.90 13.17 6.54
N VAL A 243 -12.14 13.31 5.23
CA VAL A 243 -13.48 13.17 4.62
C VAL A 243 -14.03 11.75 4.76
N GLN A 244 -13.22 10.73 4.46
CA GLN A 244 -13.62 9.33 4.62
C GLN A 244 -13.85 8.97 6.08
N GLY A 245 -13.03 9.47 7.01
CA GLY A 245 -13.24 9.28 8.45
C GLY A 245 -14.55 9.90 8.94
N GLU A 246 -14.91 11.09 8.45
CA GLU A 246 -16.20 11.73 8.74
C GLU A 246 -17.38 10.91 8.19
N HIS A 247 -17.31 10.50 6.92
CA HIS A 247 -18.36 9.72 6.27
C HIS A 247 -18.55 8.32 6.90
N ALA A 248 -17.46 7.56 7.03
CA ALA A 248 -17.48 6.23 7.63
C ALA A 248 -17.94 6.27 9.10
N GLY A 249 -17.46 7.26 9.87
CA GLY A 249 -17.88 7.45 11.25
C GLY A 249 -19.37 7.78 11.38
N ALA A 250 -19.91 8.64 10.51
CA ALA A 250 -21.32 8.98 10.49
C ALA A 250 -22.20 7.78 10.06
N ALA A 251 -21.77 7.03 9.05
CA ALA A 251 -22.48 5.85 8.55
C ALA A 251 -22.47 4.70 9.58
N ALA A 252 -21.32 4.41 10.18
CA ALA A 252 -21.17 3.42 11.25
C ALA A 252 -22.02 3.76 12.49
N ALA A 253 -22.08 5.04 12.88
CA ALA A 253 -22.95 5.49 13.96
C ALA A 253 -24.44 5.32 13.62
N ALA A 254 -24.86 5.72 12.42
CA ALA A 254 -26.24 5.54 11.96
C ALA A 254 -26.65 4.06 11.89
N TYR A 255 -25.75 3.17 11.44
CA TYR A 255 -25.99 1.73 11.48
C TYR A 255 -26.10 1.21 12.92
N ALA A 256 -25.19 1.62 13.81
CA ALA A 256 -25.19 1.23 15.22
C ALA A 256 -26.46 1.64 16.00
N ASP A 257 -27.16 2.70 15.57
CA ASP A 257 -28.48 3.08 16.11
C ASP A 257 -29.63 2.16 15.66
N THR A 258 -29.47 1.44 14.54
CA THR A 258 -30.48 0.49 14.03
C THR A 258 -30.33 -0.93 14.58
N VAL A 259 -29.13 -1.30 15.06
CA VAL A 259 -28.80 -2.64 15.55
C VAL A 259 -28.96 -2.73 17.08
N GLY A 260 -29.36 -3.90 17.59
CA GLY A 260 -29.42 -4.20 19.03
C GLY A 260 -28.05 -4.32 19.70
N GLU A 261 -28.00 -4.87 20.91
CA GLU A 261 -26.73 -5.31 21.49
C GLU A 261 -26.15 -6.46 20.66
N VAL A 262 -24.83 -6.44 20.46
CA VAL A 262 -24.09 -7.51 19.77
C VAL A 262 -23.20 -8.25 20.77
N ALA A 263 -23.01 -9.54 20.54
CA ALA A 263 -22.12 -10.39 21.31
C ALA A 263 -21.23 -11.18 20.37
N LEU A 264 -19.92 -11.19 20.66
CA LEU A 264 -18.95 -11.96 19.90
C LEU A 264 -19.19 -13.47 20.08
N PRO A 265 -19.18 -14.28 19.01
CA PRO A 265 -19.15 -15.74 19.12
C PRO A 265 -17.88 -16.18 19.84
N ALA A 266 -18.03 -16.80 21.01
CA ALA A 266 -16.90 -17.15 21.88
C ALA A 266 -15.99 -18.23 21.27
N ASP A 267 -16.57 -19.10 20.44
CA ASP A 267 -15.89 -20.08 19.60
C ASP A 267 -14.99 -19.39 18.56
N LYS A 268 -15.49 -18.37 17.84
CA LYS A 268 -14.66 -17.62 16.88
C LYS A 268 -13.57 -16.77 17.54
N VAL A 269 -13.85 -16.17 18.70
CA VAL A 269 -12.81 -15.47 19.47
C VAL A 269 -11.73 -16.44 19.96
N ALA A 270 -12.09 -17.66 20.37
CA ALA A 270 -11.14 -18.70 20.75
C ALA A 270 -10.31 -19.19 19.55
N GLU A 271 -10.94 -19.50 18.41
CA GLU A 271 -10.28 -19.92 17.16
C GLU A 271 -9.18 -18.93 16.73
N ILE A 272 -9.52 -17.64 16.62
CA ILE A 272 -8.56 -16.58 16.28
C ILE A 272 -7.47 -16.43 17.35
N SER A 273 -7.82 -16.53 18.64
CA SER A 273 -6.84 -16.41 19.73
C SER A 273 -5.84 -17.57 19.74
N ASP A 274 -6.30 -18.80 19.52
CA ASP A 274 -5.47 -20.00 19.48
C ASP A 274 -4.54 -19.97 18.27
N GLU A 275 -5.02 -19.54 17.09
CA GLU A 275 -4.18 -19.36 15.90
C GLU A 275 -3.08 -18.31 16.12
N VAL A 276 -3.44 -17.14 16.68
CA VAL A 276 -2.50 -16.05 16.93
C VAL A 276 -1.49 -16.39 18.02
N LEU A 277 -1.85 -17.20 19.02
CA LEU A 277 -0.96 -17.63 20.10
C LEU A 277 -0.12 -18.86 19.76
N ALA A 278 -0.52 -19.67 18.77
CA ALA A 278 0.20 -20.87 18.33
C ALA A 278 1.71 -20.69 18.08
N PRO A 279 2.23 -19.58 17.52
CA PRO A 279 3.66 -19.41 17.29
C PRO A 279 4.53 -19.41 18.57
N LEU A 280 3.97 -19.06 19.74
CA LEU A 280 4.68 -19.15 21.03
C LEU A 280 4.93 -20.59 21.49
N SER A 281 4.16 -21.54 20.98
CA SER A 281 4.23 -22.96 21.38
C SER A 281 5.11 -23.81 20.44
N ARG A 282 5.76 -23.19 19.44
CA ARG A 282 6.58 -23.87 18.43
C ARG A 282 8.03 -23.96 18.88
N GLU A 283 8.50 -25.16 19.21
CA GLU A 283 9.92 -25.43 19.54
C GLU A 283 10.87 -25.20 18.34
N THR A 284 10.36 -25.39 17.12
CA THR A 284 11.09 -25.18 15.86
C THR A 284 10.18 -24.50 14.84
N GLY A 285 10.78 -23.71 13.95
CA GLY A 285 10.06 -22.85 13.03
C GLY A 285 10.97 -21.77 12.44
N TYR A 286 10.41 -20.94 11.56
CA TYR A 286 11.14 -19.83 10.94
C TYR A 286 11.14 -18.58 11.83
N ASP A 287 12.25 -17.85 11.82
CA ASP A 287 12.34 -16.53 12.44
C ASP A 287 11.57 -15.51 11.56
N PRO A 288 10.58 -14.78 12.09
CA PRO A 288 9.74 -13.90 11.28
C PRO A 288 10.50 -12.64 10.79
N THR A 289 11.59 -12.24 11.45
CA THR A 289 12.50 -11.20 10.91
C THR A 289 13.22 -11.71 9.67
N TRP A 290 13.67 -12.98 9.65
CA TRP A 290 14.28 -13.57 8.45
C TRP A 290 13.28 -13.66 7.29
N VAL A 291 12.03 -14.07 7.55
CA VAL A 291 10.99 -14.15 6.52
C VAL A 291 10.68 -12.76 5.95
N ARG A 292 10.47 -11.75 6.82
CA ARG A 292 10.28 -10.35 6.44
C ARG A 292 11.41 -9.83 5.54
N ASP A 293 12.66 -9.97 6.00
CA ASP A 293 13.81 -9.41 5.30
C ASP A 293 14.07 -10.12 3.97
N THR A 294 13.71 -11.41 3.87
CA THR A 294 13.72 -12.18 2.61
C THR A 294 12.63 -11.68 1.66
N LEU A 295 11.38 -11.53 2.13
CA LEU A 295 10.27 -10.99 1.34
C LEU A 295 10.60 -9.60 0.78
N HIS A 296 11.13 -8.70 1.62
CA HIS A 296 11.50 -7.38 1.15
C HIS A 296 12.73 -7.40 0.24
N GLY A 297 13.63 -8.37 0.40
CA GLY A 297 14.72 -8.62 -0.55
C GLY A 297 14.21 -9.00 -1.96
N ILE A 298 13.07 -9.70 -2.04
CA ILE A 298 12.41 -10.03 -3.32
C ILE A 298 11.71 -8.80 -3.91
N MET A 299 11.07 -7.97 -3.08
CA MET A 299 10.27 -6.81 -3.53
C MET A 299 11.08 -5.52 -3.76
N ALA A 300 12.20 -5.32 -3.06
CA ALA A 300 13.00 -4.10 -3.14
C ALA A 300 13.59 -3.76 -4.53
N PRO A 301 13.95 -4.70 -5.42
CA PRO A 301 14.55 -4.35 -6.71
C PRO A 301 13.60 -3.59 -7.62
N GLY A 302 14.06 -2.48 -8.22
CA GLY A 302 13.25 -1.66 -9.12
C GLY A 302 12.69 -2.38 -10.36
N TRP A 303 13.18 -3.56 -10.75
CA TRP A 303 12.55 -4.37 -11.82
C TRP A 303 11.31 -5.16 -11.37
N VAL A 304 11.03 -5.20 -10.06
CA VAL A 304 9.81 -5.80 -9.49
C VAL A 304 8.75 -4.71 -9.25
N THR A 305 9.17 -3.53 -8.80
CA THR A 305 8.25 -2.46 -8.39
C THR A 305 8.16 -1.30 -9.38
N ILE A 306 9.28 -0.79 -9.91
CA ILE A 306 9.33 0.42 -10.76
C ILE A 306 9.10 0.11 -12.26
N ALA A 307 9.99 -0.68 -12.85
CA ALA A 307 10.05 -0.93 -14.29
C ALA A 307 9.93 -2.44 -14.55
N LYS A 308 8.69 -2.89 -14.63
CA LYS A 308 8.32 -4.30 -14.53
C LYS A 308 8.34 -4.97 -15.91
N ASN A 309 8.41 -6.30 -15.96
CA ASN A 309 8.02 -7.10 -17.13
C ASN A 309 7.58 -8.50 -16.69
N GLU A 310 7.03 -9.27 -17.62
CA GLU A 310 6.58 -10.64 -17.37
C GLU A 310 7.65 -11.49 -16.69
N ALA A 311 8.90 -11.47 -17.18
CA ALA A 311 9.96 -12.30 -16.64
C ALA A 311 10.37 -11.91 -15.20
N SER A 312 10.45 -10.61 -14.90
CA SER A 312 10.79 -10.13 -13.55
C SER A 312 9.68 -10.39 -12.54
N LEU A 313 8.42 -10.20 -12.96
CA LEU A 313 7.25 -10.44 -12.11
C LEU A 313 7.00 -11.93 -11.87
N GLN A 314 7.13 -12.81 -12.88
CA GLN A 314 7.03 -14.26 -12.70
C GLN A 314 8.15 -14.80 -11.79
N ALA A 315 9.37 -14.26 -11.89
CA ALA A 315 10.47 -14.59 -11.00
C ALA A 315 10.21 -14.13 -9.54
N ALA A 316 9.63 -12.94 -9.35
CA ALA A 316 9.21 -12.46 -8.03
C ALA A 316 8.08 -13.34 -7.45
N LYS A 317 7.03 -13.62 -8.23
CA LYS A 317 5.91 -14.50 -7.85
C LYS A 317 6.42 -15.85 -7.38
N THR A 318 7.29 -16.49 -8.16
CA THR A 318 7.85 -17.81 -7.83
C THR A 318 8.55 -17.81 -6.46
N GLN A 319 9.34 -16.77 -6.16
CA GLN A 319 10.04 -16.65 -4.88
C GLN A 319 9.09 -16.35 -3.71
N ILE A 320 8.06 -15.51 -3.91
CA ILE A 320 7.07 -15.18 -2.87
C ILE A 320 6.21 -16.39 -2.54
N VAL A 321 5.69 -17.10 -3.55
CA VAL A 321 4.89 -18.33 -3.36
C VAL A 321 5.72 -19.40 -2.65
N GLN A 322 6.98 -19.62 -3.06
CA GLN A 322 7.87 -20.56 -2.37
C GLN A 322 8.15 -20.14 -0.93
N LEU A 323 8.37 -18.85 -0.66
CA LEU A 323 8.56 -18.34 0.70
C LEU A 323 7.29 -18.59 1.54
N ARG A 324 6.10 -18.21 1.03
CA ARG A 324 4.79 -18.45 1.64
C ARG A 324 4.58 -19.93 1.97
N GLU A 325 4.73 -20.82 1.01
CA GLU A 325 4.58 -22.28 1.19
C GLU A 325 5.55 -22.86 2.22
N LEU A 326 6.79 -22.35 2.25
CA LEU A 326 7.81 -22.79 3.21
C LEU A 326 7.53 -22.29 4.63
N THR A 327 7.09 -21.04 4.81
CA THR A 327 7.12 -20.34 6.11
C THR A 327 5.76 -20.07 6.73
N SER A 328 4.69 -19.93 5.94
CA SER A 328 3.35 -19.59 6.43
C SER A 328 2.83 -20.64 7.40
N GLY A 329 2.27 -20.21 8.54
CA GLY A 329 1.86 -21.07 9.64
C GLY A 329 3.00 -21.82 10.36
N LYS A 330 4.27 -21.59 9.97
CA LYS A 330 5.47 -22.30 10.45
C LYS A 330 6.52 -21.35 11.06
N MET A 331 6.25 -20.05 11.12
CA MET A 331 7.06 -19.10 11.89
C MET A 331 6.91 -19.33 13.40
N MET A 332 7.95 -19.06 14.18
CA MET A 332 7.93 -19.11 15.65
C MET A 332 7.94 -17.70 16.26
N ALA A 333 7.50 -17.59 17.51
CA ALA A 333 7.63 -16.36 18.31
C ALA A 333 8.25 -16.69 19.67
N GLN A 334 9.19 -15.89 20.14
CA GLN A 334 9.78 -16.03 21.48
C GLN A 334 9.08 -15.11 22.49
N ASN A 335 8.38 -14.08 22.01
CA ASN A 335 7.73 -13.06 22.84
C ASN A 335 6.55 -12.38 22.10
N PRO A 336 5.72 -11.57 22.78
CA PRO A 336 4.57 -10.88 22.17
C PRO A 336 4.87 -9.89 21.02
N HIS A 337 6.08 -9.31 20.94
CA HIS A 337 6.47 -8.49 19.78
C HIS A 337 6.79 -9.36 18.55
N ASP A 338 7.34 -10.56 18.76
CA ASP A 338 7.54 -11.53 17.69
C ASP A 338 6.18 -12.06 17.21
N LEU A 339 5.22 -12.30 18.10
CA LEU A 339 3.85 -12.68 17.72
C LEU A 339 3.22 -11.64 16.78
N ARG A 340 3.28 -10.36 17.15
CA ARG A 340 2.85 -9.26 16.28
C ARG A 340 3.56 -9.33 14.92
N LEU A 341 4.88 -9.51 14.93
CA LEU A 341 5.68 -9.60 13.70
C LEU A 341 5.33 -10.83 12.83
N VAL A 342 4.96 -11.97 13.42
CA VAL A 342 4.46 -13.14 12.67
C VAL A 342 3.21 -12.74 11.87
N GLN A 343 2.22 -12.10 12.51
CA GLN A 343 1.01 -11.63 11.83
C GLN A 343 1.33 -10.61 10.73
N GLU A 344 2.13 -9.58 11.05
CA GLU A 344 2.58 -8.57 10.09
C GLU A 344 3.27 -9.17 8.84
N VAL A 345 3.96 -10.30 9.00
CA VAL A 345 4.64 -10.99 7.89
C VAL A 345 3.69 -11.85 7.05
N GLU A 346 2.73 -12.56 7.66
CA GLU A 346 1.67 -13.26 6.90
C GLU A 346 0.85 -12.24 6.06
N HIS A 347 0.51 -11.09 6.65
CA HIS A 347 -0.17 -9.99 5.98
C HIS A 347 0.65 -9.44 4.79
N GLN A 348 1.95 -9.23 4.99
CA GLN A 348 2.87 -8.80 3.93
C GLN A 348 3.05 -9.83 2.82
N LEU A 349 3.13 -11.13 3.14
CA LEU A 349 3.26 -12.20 2.15
C LEU A 349 2.06 -12.20 1.19
N LEU A 350 0.84 -12.19 1.74
CA LEU A 350 -0.40 -12.09 0.93
C LEU A 350 -0.43 -10.82 0.09
N ALA A 351 -0.23 -9.65 0.70
CA ALA A 351 -0.35 -8.38 0.00
C ALA A 351 0.68 -8.21 -1.13
N CYS A 352 1.90 -8.71 -0.94
CA CYS A 352 2.94 -8.73 -1.98
C CYS A 352 2.57 -9.72 -3.11
N GLU A 353 1.99 -10.87 -2.79
CA GLU A 353 1.51 -11.81 -3.80
C GLU A 353 0.37 -11.22 -4.64
N LEU A 354 -0.66 -10.64 -4.01
CA LEU A 354 -1.77 -9.95 -4.68
C LEU A 354 -1.27 -8.84 -5.60
N LYS A 355 -0.26 -8.08 -5.15
CA LYS A 355 0.42 -7.02 -5.92
C LYS A 355 1.13 -7.55 -7.17
N ILE A 356 1.90 -8.64 -7.05
CA ILE A 356 2.58 -9.25 -8.21
C ILE A 356 1.56 -9.88 -9.16
N ASN A 357 0.52 -10.53 -8.65
CA ASN A 357 -0.58 -11.07 -9.44
C ASN A 357 -1.25 -9.97 -10.28
N ALA A 358 -1.71 -8.88 -9.66
CA ALA A 358 -2.33 -7.77 -10.38
C ALA A 358 -1.37 -7.11 -11.38
N GLY A 359 -0.08 -7.05 -11.07
CA GLY A 359 0.94 -6.55 -11.99
C GLY A 359 1.25 -7.46 -13.18
N LEU A 360 1.05 -8.78 -13.04
CA LEU A 360 1.12 -9.75 -14.15
C LEU A 360 -0.12 -9.64 -15.05
N GLU A 361 -1.30 -9.49 -14.43
CA GLU A 361 -2.58 -9.42 -15.13
C GLU A 361 -2.75 -8.12 -15.92
N ARG A 362 -2.37 -6.97 -15.35
CA ARG A 362 -2.39 -5.67 -16.04
C ARG A 362 -1.30 -5.59 -17.12
N LYS A 363 -1.64 -5.96 -18.35
CA LYS A 363 -0.77 -5.95 -19.54
C LYS A 363 -0.82 -4.60 -20.27
N GLU A 364 -0.64 -3.53 -19.50
CA GLU A 364 -0.53 -2.16 -19.98
C GLU A 364 0.41 -1.34 -19.08
N SER A 365 0.63 -0.07 -19.42
CA SER A 365 1.28 0.90 -18.56
C SER A 365 0.38 2.10 -18.29
N ARG A 366 -0.04 2.26 -17.03
CA ARG A 366 -0.96 3.32 -16.60
C ARG A 366 -0.53 3.90 -15.27
N GLY A 367 -0.18 5.19 -15.27
CA GLY A 367 0.28 5.90 -14.08
C GLY A 367 1.46 5.17 -13.43
N TYR A 368 1.36 4.90 -12.14
CA TYR A 368 2.43 4.32 -11.32
C TYR A 368 2.64 2.82 -11.55
N HIS A 369 1.85 2.20 -12.44
CA HIS A 369 2.09 0.87 -12.97
C HIS A 369 2.75 0.95 -14.37
N TYR A 370 4.00 0.50 -14.49
CA TYR A 370 4.74 0.47 -15.76
C TYR A 370 5.31 -0.91 -16.09
N ARG A 371 4.91 -1.41 -17.27
CA ARG A 371 5.34 -2.65 -17.91
C ARG A 371 6.22 -2.31 -19.10
N THR A 372 7.52 -2.61 -19.02
CA THR A 372 8.48 -2.38 -20.13
C THR A 372 8.16 -3.21 -21.38
N ASP A 373 7.44 -4.32 -21.21
CA ASP A 373 6.89 -5.19 -22.25
C ASP A 373 5.50 -4.76 -22.76
N TYR A 374 4.77 -3.93 -22.01
CA TYR A 374 3.50 -3.30 -22.41
C TYR A 374 3.52 -1.78 -22.12
N PRO A 375 4.38 -1.00 -22.83
CA PRO A 375 4.73 0.37 -22.41
C PRO A 375 3.64 1.43 -22.63
N PHE A 376 2.51 1.10 -23.25
CA PHE A 376 1.41 2.03 -23.52
C PHE A 376 0.17 1.71 -22.69
N LYS A 377 -0.72 2.69 -22.55
CA LYS A 377 -2.06 2.49 -21.98
C LYS A 377 -2.89 1.67 -22.96
N ASP A 378 -3.69 0.76 -22.43
CA ASP A 378 -4.70 0.03 -23.20
C ASP A 378 -6.07 0.28 -22.58
N ASP A 379 -6.75 1.29 -23.12
CA ASP A 379 -8.10 1.65 -22.70
C ASP A 379 -9.18 0.67 -23.21
N ALA A 380 -8.87 -0.21 -24.16
CA ALA A 380 -9.83 -1.18 -24.67
C ALA A 380 -9.96 -2.38 -23.73
N ASN A 381 -8.84 -2.82 -23.14
CA ASN A 381 -8.82 -3.99 -22.26
C ASN A 381 -8.68 -3.66 -20.77
N PHE A 382 -8.13 -2.51 -20.37
CA PHE A 382 -7.74 -2.23 -18.97
C PHE A 382 -8.26 -0.90 -18.39
N LEU A 383 -9.28 -0.27 -19.00
CA LEU A 383 -9.95 0.93 -18.47
C LEU A 383 -10.94 0.60 -17.32
N HIS A 384 -10.48 -0.20 -16.36
CA HIS A 384 -11.22 -0.65 -15.18
C HIS A 384 -10.28 -0.83 -13.99
N TYR A 385 -10.86 -1.02 -12.81
CA TYR A 385 -10.14 -1.53 -11.64
C TYR A 385 -10.01 -3.06 -11.74
N LEU A 386 -8.83 -3.60 -11.48
CA LEU A 386 -8.66 -5.03 -11.20
C LEU A 386 -9.01 -5.28 -9.73
N VAL A 387 -9.79 -6.32 -9.46
CA VAL A 387 -10.05 -6.79 -8.10
C VAL A 387 -9.58 -8.23 -7.91
N GLN A 388 -9.11 -8.55 -6.72
CA GLN A 388 -8.84 -9.91 -6.27
C GLN A 388 -9.68 -10.21 -5.02
N THR A 389 -10.41 -11.32 -5.06
CA THR A 389 -11.16 -11.89 -3.94
C THR A 389 -10.60 -13.26 -3.59
N LYS A 390 -10.74 -13.69 -2.34
CA LYS A 390 -10.35 -15.03 -1.91
C LYS A 390 -11.27 -16.10 -2.53
N GLY A 391 -10.70 -17.07 -3.24
CA GLY A 391 -11.40 -18.23 -3.78
C GLY A 391 -11.71 -19.29 -2.73
N ASP A 392 -12.53 -20.28 -3.11
CA ASP A 392 -12.90 -21.43 -2.25
C ASP A 392 -11.70 -22.30 -1.84
N ASP A 393 -10.62 -22.29 -2.64
CA ASP A 393 -9.34 -22.94 -2.37
C ASP A 393 -8.35 -22.05 -1.60
N GLY A 394 -8.73 -20.80 -1.31
CA GLY A 394 -7.92 -19.78 -0.66
C GLY A 394 -7.07 -18.92 -1.61
N GLU A 395 -6.95 -19.30 -2.88
CA GLU A 395 -6.13 -18.58 -3.86
C GLU A 395 -6.86 -17.35 -4.44
N PRO A 396 -6.13 -16.34 -4.95
CA PRO A 396 -6.76 -15.12 -5.46
C PRO A 396 -7.52 -15.36 -6.78
N VAL A 397 -8.81 -15.02 -6.77
CA VAL A 397 -9.67 -14.99 -7.96
C VAL A 397 -9.77 -13.56 -8.48
N PHE A 398 -9.49 -13.36 -9.77
CA PHE A 398 -9.62 -12.07 -10.43
C PHE A 398 -11.06 -11.72 -10.81
N GLY A 399 -11.37 -10.43 -10.69
CA GLY A 399 -12.53 -9.79 -11.32
C GLY A 399 -12.17 -8.37 -11.76
N THR A 400 -13.14 -7.66 -12.33
CA THR A 400 -13.01 -6.24 -12.69
C THR A 400 -14.11 -5.41 -12.03
N VAL A 401 -13.85 -4.12 -11.84
CA VAL A 401 -14.91 -3.14 -11.58
C VAL A 401 -14.81 -1.99 -12.58
N GLU A 402 -15.88 -1.85 -13.36
CA GLU A 402 -16.01 -0.86 -14.43
C GLU A 402 -16.03 0.57 -13.90
N LEU A 403 -15.44 1.49 -14.68
CA LEU A 403 -15.53 2.91 -14.38
C LEU A 403 -16.94 3.44 -14.68
N PRO A 404 -17.48 4.37 -13.87
CA PRO A 404 -18.69 5.11 -14.22
C PRO A 404 -18.52 5.80 -15.57
N SER A 405 -19.52 5.72 -16.44
CA SER A 405 -19.49 6.35 -17.78
C SER A 405 -19.19 7.85 -17.76
N ARG A 406 -19.54 8.54 -16.66
CA ARG A 406 -19.20 9.96 -16.40
C ARG A 406 -17.70 10.24 -16.19
N TRP A 407 -16.87 9.22 -15.98
CA TRP A 407 -15.41 9.31 -15.81
C TRP A 407 -14.66 8.80 -17.04
N VAL A 408 -15.33 8.03 -17.90
CA VAL A 408 -14.80 7.57 -19.18
C VAL A 408 -14.76 8.76 -20.14
N GLY A 409 -13.57 9.11 -20.61
CA GLY A 409 -13.37 10.14 -21.63
C GLY A 409 -13.83 9.69 -23.02
N ASP A 410 -13.54 10.49 -24.05
CA ASP A 410 -13.79 10.08 -25.43
C ASP A 410 -12.81 8.98 -25.87
N VAL A 411 -13.22 7.73 -25.69
CA VAL A 411 -12.48 6.53 -26.13
C VAL A 411 -12.52 6.30 -27.64
N SER A 412 -13.31 7.08 -28.40
CA SER A 412 -13.38 6.99 -29.87
C SER A 412 -12.31 7.84 -30.57
N ALA A 413 -11.76 8.84 -29.87
CA ALA A 413 -10.60 9.59 -30.34
C ALA A 413 -9.35 8.71 -30.47
N SER A 414 -8.48 9.04 -31.42
CA SER A 414 -7.24 8.28 -31.64
C SER A 414 -6.35 8.31 -30.39
N TYR A 415 -5.40 7.37 -30.30
CA TYR A 415 -4.47 7.33 -29.16
C TYR A 415 -3.80 8.70 -28.98
N VAL A 416 -3.19 9.25 -30.04
CA VAL A 416 -2.48 10.55 -29.98
C VAL A 416 -3.40 11.71 -29.53
N GLU A 417 -4.69 11.71 -29.87
CA GLU A 417 -5.64 12.75 -29.46
C GLU A 417 -6.04 12.64 -27.99
N ARG A 418 -6.29 11.42 -27.49
CA ARG A 418 -6.50 11.17 -26.05
C ARG A 418 -5.26 11.46 -25.22
N TYR A 419 -4.10 11.30 -25.85
CA TYR A 419 -2.81 11.18 -25.21
C TYR A 419 -1.72 12.07 -25.89
N PRO A 420 -1.94 13.40 -25.99
CA PRO A 420 -1.14 14.29 -26.83
C PRO A 420 0.28 14.56 -26.32
N SER A 421 0.56 14.29 -25.04
CA SER A 421 1.91 14.34 -24.45
C SER A 421 2.63 12.98 -24.51
N LEU A 422 1.98 11.92 -25.00
CA LEU A 422 2.41 10.55 -24.76
C LEU A 422 3.21 9.95 -25.93
N SER A 423 2.94 10.34 -27.18
CA SER A 423 3.70 9.80 -28.33
C SER A 423 3.65 10.66 -29.59
N THR A 424 4.69 10.60 -30.41
CA THR A 424 4.60 11.02 -31.83
C THR A 424 3.81 9.97 -32.63
N PRO A 425 3.20 10.32 -33.77
CA PRO A 425 2.54 9.34 -34.65
C PRO A 425 3.47 8.20 -35.09
N GLU A 426 4.78 8.46 -35.16
CA GLU A 426 5.82 7.48 -35.49
C GLU A 426 6.11 6.53 -34.31
N GLU A 427 6.09 7.03 -33.08
CA GLU A 427 6.19 6.20 -31.86
C GLU A 427 4.97 5.29 -31.72
N VAL A 428 3.75 5.80 -31.99
CA VAL A 428 2.55 4.96 -32.07
C VAL A 428 2.76 3.89 -33.15
N ALA A 429 2.95 4.27 -34.42
CA ALA A 429 3.05 3.31 -35.53
C ALA A 429 4.19 2.27 -35.41
N LYS A 430 5.22 2.54 -34.61
CA LYS A 430 6.35 1.63 -34.35
C LYS A 430 6.08 0.64 -33.21
N TYR A 431 5.24 1.00 -32.24
CA TYR A 431 5.05 0.24 -30.99
C TYR A 431 3.57 -0.07 -30.64
N GLY A 432 2.61 0.37 -31.45
CA GLY A 432 1.20 -0.01 -31.45
C GLY A 432 0.63 0.10 -32.89
N GLU A 433 -0.50 -0.49 -33.24
CA GLU A 433 -1.43 -1.31 -32.46
C GLU A 433 -0.95 -2.77 -32.42
N LYS A 434 -0.82 -3.35 -31.21
CA LYS A 434 -0.86 -4.81 -31.05
C LYS A 434 -2.18 -5.15 -30.38
N ASN A 435 -3.16 -5.46 -31.23
CA ASN A 435 -4.42 -6.09 -30.85
C ASN A 435 -4.18 -7.47 -30.23
#